data_AF-A0A1M3EKV7-F1
#
_entry.id   AF-A0A1M3EKV7-F1
#
_cell.length_a   1.000
_cell.length_b   1.000
_cell.length_c   1.000
_cell.angle_alpha   90.00
_cell.angle_beta   90.00
_cell.angle_gamma   90.00
#
_symmetry.space_group_name_H-M   'P 1'
#
loop_
_entity.id
_entity.type
_entity.pdbx_description
1 polymer ?
#
loop_
_entity_poly.entity_id
_entity_poly.type
_entity_poly.pdbx_seq_one_letter_code
_entity_poly.pdbx_strand_id
1 'polypeptide(L)'
;MSVDNAELIRYDHQQVERYGDGLTIDAQALSPFLEVAAQLLPATSRTQGDKSWVRSTRDVHTATARAYGLVVGDRSDSATRVHAGRALQRLHLALVAEGWAMQHMNQAVEMAERDATLGTADRFDGPLTQLAGGQVIAALRMGRPSGRAVASPRRPLADVLR
;
A
#
# COMPACT_ATOMS: atom_id res chain seq x y z
N MET A 1 -11.90 1.49 -0.12
CA MET A 1 -10.83 2.42 -0.51
C MET A 1 -11.40 3.85 -0.47
N SER A 2 -10.63 4.86 -0.04
CA SER A 2 -11.10 6.26 -0.10
C SER A 2 -11.43 6.66 -1.55
N VAL A 3 -12.30 7.66 -1.76
CA VAL A 3 -12.61 8.19 -3.10
C VAL A 3 -11.33 8.64 -3.79
N ASP A 4 -10.48 9.36 -3.06
CA ASP A 4 -9.23 9.96 -3.57
C ASP A 4 -8.21 8.89 -3.99
N ASN A 5 -8.18 7.73 -3.32
CA ASN A 5 -7.28 6.63 -3.70
C ASN A 5 -7.69 5.98 -5.04
N ALA A 6 -8.96 6.06 -5.44
CA ALA A 6 -9.40 5.52 -6.72
C ALA A 6 -8.85 6.34 -7.91
N GLU A 7 -8.64 7.64 -7.72
CA GLU A 7 -8.01 8.52 -8.72
C GLU A 7 -6.53 8.22 -8.94
N LEU A 8 -5.90 7.50 -8.01
CA LEU A 8 -4.50 7.05 -8.12
C LEU A 8 -4.34 5.75 -8.90
N ILE A 9 -5.44 5.08 -9.27
CA ILE A 9 -5.39 3.88 -10.11
C ILE A 9 -5.24 4.29 -11.59
N ARG A 10 -4.40 3.57 -12.32
CA ARG A 10 -4.22 3.70 -13.77
C ARG A 10 -4.83 2.48 -14.44
N TYR A 11 -5.92 2.69 -15.16
CA TYR A 11 -6.70 1.64 -15.81
C TYR A 11 -6.18 1.32 -17.21
N ASP A 12 -5.49 2.25 -17.86
CA ASP A 12 -4.97 2.08 -19.22
C ASP A 12 -3.57 2.69 -19.40
N HIS A 13 -2.93 2.34 -20.52
CA HIS A 13 -1.59 2.82 -20.88
C HIS A 13 -1.52 4.34 -21.09
N GLN A 14 -2.57 4.98 -21.60
CA GLN A 14 -2.56 6.42 -21.83
C GLN A 14 -2.49 7.18 -20.50
N GLN A 15 -3.18 6.69 -19.46
CA GLN A 15 -3.06 7.22 -18.10
C GLN A 15 -1.66 7.01 -17.53
N VAL A 16 -1.04 5.86 -17.77
CA VAL A 16 0.35 5.59 -17.34
C VAL A 16 1.33 6.55 -18.01
N GLU A 17 1.24 6.72 -19.33
CA GLU A 17 2.11 7.64 -20.08
C GLU A 17 1.91 9.11 -19.68
N ARG A 18 0.65 9.50 -19.42
CA ARG A 18 0.31 10.87 -19.04
C ARG A 18 0.81 11.26 -17.65
N TYR A 19 0.64 10.38 -16.66
CA TYR A 19 0.93 10.72 -15.27
C TYR A 19 2.29 10.21 -14.79
N GLY A 20 2.79 9.11 -15.35
CA GLY A 20 4.04 8.48 -14.94
C GLY A 20 4.04 7.97 -13.48
N ASP A 21 2.89 7.89 -12.83
CA ASP A 21 2.73 7.49 -11.42
C ASP A 21 1.42 6.71 -11.19
N GLY A 22 1.13 6.39 -9.92
CA GLY A 22 -0.08 5.70 -9.50
C GLY A 22 0.04 4.17 -9.45
N LEU A 23 -1.07 3.52 -9.11
CA LEU A 23 -1.20 2.07 -9.04
C LEU A 23 -1.68 1.54 -10.39
N THR A 24 -0.83 0.77 -11.07
CA THR A 24 -1.13 0.17 -12.37
C THR A 24 -1.67 -1.26 -12.22
N ILE A 25 -2.41 -1.76 -13.21
CA ILE A 25 -3.00 -3.11 -13.16
C ILE A 25 -1.92 -4.20 -13.13
N ASP A 26 -0.85 -4.03 -13.90
CA ASP A 26 0.29 -4.95 -14.01
C ASP A 26 1.16 -5.00 -12.73
N ALA A 27 1.23 -3.90 -11.98
CA ALA A 27 1.99 -3.82 -10.72
C ALA A 27 1.23 -4.38 -9.50
N GLN A 28 -0.01 -4.88 -9.68
CA GLN A 28 -0.83 -5.43 -8.58
C GLN A 28 -0.62 -6.92 -8.31
N ALA A 29 0.38 -7.55 -8.97
CA ALA A 29 0.70 -8.97 -8.82
C ALA A 29 -0.50 -9.91 -9.07
N LEU A 30 -1.33 -9.55 -10.07
CA LEU A 30 -2.39 -10.41 -10.58
C LEU A 30 -1.77 -11.66 -11.24
N SER A 31 -2.56 -12.73 -11.38
CA SER A 31 -2.10 -13.86 -12.20
C SER A 31 -1.98 -13.41 -13.66
N PRO A 32 -1.06 -13.99 -14.47
CA PRO A 32 -0.83 -13.53 -15.85
C PRO A 32 -2.10 -13.53 -16.71
N PHE A 33 -2.97 -14.52 -16.53
CA PHE A 33 -4.27 -14.58 -17.21
C PHE A 33 -5.20 -13.44 -16.79
N LEU A 34 -5.25 -13.15 -15.48
CA LEU A 34 -6.11 -12.11 -14.94
C LEU A 34 -5.60 -10.70 -15.29
N GLU A 35 -4.29 -10.53 -15.41
CA GLU A 35 -3.67 -9.29 -15.90
C GLU A 35 -4.08 -9.00 -17.35
N VAL A 36 -3.94 -9.98 -18.25
CA VAL A 36 -4.37 -9.84 -19.66
C VAL A 36 -5.88 -9.57 -19.75
N ALA A 37 -6.69 -10.31 -18.99
CA ALA A 37 -8.13 -10.08 -18.97
C ALA A 37 -8.47 -8.67 -18.43
N ALA A 38 -7.80 -8.20 -17.38
CA ALA A 38 -8.04 -6.90 -16.79
C ALA A 38 -7.62 -5.73 -17.70
N GLN A 39 -6.65 -5.92 -18.58
CA GLN A 39 -6.26 -4.92 -19.58
C GLN A 39 -7.23 -4.86 -20.78
N LEU A 40 -7.90 -5.97 -21.10
CA LEU A 40 -8.84 -6.05 -22.23
C LEU A 40 -10.29 -5.73 -21.86
N LEU A 41 -10.67 -5.95 -20.59
CA LEU A 41 -12.03 -5.74 -20.11
C LEU A 41 -12.27 -4.28 -19.69
N PRO A 42 -13.52 -3.79 -19.79
CA PRO A 42 -13.87 -2.47 -19.27
C PRO A 42 -13.52 -2.35 -17.78
N ALA A 43 -13.13 -1.15 -17.35
CA ALA A 43 -12.82 -0.87 -15.96
C ALA A 43 -13.95 -1.36 -15.03
N THR A 44 -13.61 -2.19 -14.05
CA THR A 44 -14.58 -2.69 -13.07
C THR A 44 -15.15 -1.53 -12.26
N SER A 45 -16.43 -1.61 -11.87
CA SER A 45 -17.01 -0.58 -11.01
C SER A 45 -16.28 -0.48 -9.67
N ARG A 46 -16.20 0.73 -9.10
CA ARG A 46 -15.52 0.99 -7.81
C ARG A 46 -15.92 0.01 -6.72
N THR A 47 -17.22 -0.24 -6.57
CA THR A 47 -17.75 -1.18 -5.55
C THR A 47 -17.21 -2.60 -5.73
N GLN A 48 -17.00 -3.03 -6.97
CA GLN A 48 -16.39 -4.34 -7.25
C GLN A 48 -14.89 -4.33 -6.93
N GLY A 49 -14.18 -3.26 -7.29
CA GLY A 49 -12.78 -3.05 -6.93
C GLY A 49 -12.56 -3.07 -5.41
N ASP A 50 -13.38 -2.35 -4.65
CA ASP A 50 -13.33 -2.31 -3.19
C ASP A 50 -13.54 -3.72 -2.57
N LYS A 51 -14.54 -4.46 -3.04
CA LYS A 51 -14.78 -5.84 -2.59
C LYS A 51 -13.62 -6.77 -2.94
N SER A 52 -13.06 -6.62 -4.14
CA SER A 52 -11.89 -7.39 -4.58
C SER A 52 -10.66 -7.09 -3.73
N TRP A 53 -10.44 -5.82 -3.39
CA TRP A 53 -9.34 -5.38 -2.52
C TRP A 53 -9.45 -5.97 -1.12
N VAL A 54 -10.63 -5.89 -0.49
CA VAL A 54 -10.86 -6.46 0.85
C VAL A 54 -10.67 -7.98 0.83
N ARG A 55 -11.21 -8.66 -0.19
CA ARG A 55 -11.03 -10.10 -0.36
C ARG A 55 -9.57 -10.47 -0.51
N SER A 56 -8.84 -9.81 -1.40
CA SER A 56 -7.40 -10.04 -1.62
C SER A 56 -6.58 -9.74 -0.37
N THR A 57 -6.94 -8.69 0.37
CA THR A 57 -6.32 -8.37 1.66
C THR A 57 -6.46 -9.53 2.63
N ARG A 58 -7.67 -10.06 2.82
CA ARG A 58 -7.95 -11.15 3.77
C ARG A 58 -7.37 -12.49 3.32
N ASP A 59 -7.68 -12.88 2.09
CA ASP A 59 -7.50 -14.27 1.62
C ASP A 59 -6.11 -14.50 1.00
N VAL A 60 -5.40 -13.42 0.63
CA VAL A 60 -4.05 -13.50 0.07
C VAL A 60 -3.08 -12.73 0.94
N HIS A 61 -3.27 -11.43 1.13
CA HIS A 61 -2.23 -10.60 1.72
C HIS A 61 -1.93 -10.99 3.16
N THR A 62 -2.98 -11.14 3.98
CA THR A 62 -2.83 -11.53 5.38
C THR A 62 -2.60 -13.02 5.55
N ALA A 63 -3.25 -13.86 4.74
CA ALA A 63 -3.12 -15.31 4.82
C ALA A 63 -1.72 -15.84 4.43
N THR A 64 -1.01 -15.14 3.55
CA THR A 64 0.33 -15.55 3.06
C THR A 64 1.48 -14.79 3.71
N ALA A 65 1.20 -13.78 4.54
CA ALA A 65 2.24 -13.03 5.25
C ALA A 65 3.02 -13.96 6.17
N ARG A 66 4.36 -13.88 6.13
CA ARG A 66 5.24 -14.62 7.04
C ARG A 66 5.48 -13.86 8.34
N ALA A 67 5.45 -12.54 8.27
CA ALA A 67 5.51 -11.67 9.44
C ALA A 67 4.86 -10.32 9.13
N TYR A 68 4.55 -9.60 10.21
CA TYR A 68 4.08 -8.23 10.19
C TYR A 68 5.07 -7.35 10.96
N GLY A 69 5.12 -6.07 10.59
CA GLY A 69 5.86 -5.05 11.31
C GLY A 69 4.96 -3.84 11.57
N LEU A 70 5.14 -3.24 12.74
CA LEU A 70 4.50 -1.98 13.12
C LEU A 70 5.62 -0.99 13.45
N VAL A 71 5.58 0.19 12.83
CA VAL A 71 6.49 1.29 13.14
C VAL A 71 5.80 2.20 14.13
N VAL A 72 6.38 2.32 15.32
CA VAL A 72 5.80 3.06 16.45
C VAL A 72 6.51 4.39 16.64
N GLY A 73 5.75 5.44 16.92
CA GLY A 73 6.26 6.77 17.25
C GLY A 73 5.15 7.81 17.30
N ASP A 74 5.48 9.00 17.78
CA ASP A 74 4.56 10.14 17.75
C ASP A 74 4.23 10.52 16.29
N ARG A 75 2.98 10.30 15.90
CA ARG A 75 2.53 10.59 14.53
C ARG A 75 2.35 12.07 14.27
N SER A 76 2.14 12.88 15.30
CA SER A 76 1.96 14.32 15.16
C SER A 76 3.27 15.02 14.81
N ASP A 77 4.40 14.47 15.27
CA ASP A 77 5.72 15.00 14.97
C ASP A 77 6.20 14.65 13.56
N SER A 78 6.39 15.70 12.77
CA SER A 78 6.90 15.59 11.39
C SER A 78 8.30 15.00 11.30
N ALA A 79 9.18 15.29 12.27
CA ALA A 79 10.53 14.72 12.27
C ALA A 79 10.47 13.20 12.47
N THR A 80 9.69 12.75 13.45
CA THR A 80 9.44 11.33 13.71
C THR A 80 8.88 10.62 12.48
N ARG A 81 7.91 11.20 11.75
CA ARG A 81 7.38 10.59 10.50
C ARG A 81 8.46 10.43 9.42
N VAL A 82 9.33 11.43 9.24
CA VAL A 82 10.44 11.35 8.27
C VAL A 82 11.45 10.27 8.69
N HIS A 83 11.79 10.19 9.98
CA HIS A 83 12.68 9.16 10.50
C HIS A 83 12.09 7.75 10.33
N ALA A 84 10.78 7.58 10.58
CA ALA A 84 10.05 6.35 10.31
C ALA A 84 10.15 5.94 8.83
N GLY A 85 9.93 6.87 7.90
CA GLY A 85 10.08 6.62 6.47
C GLY A 85 11.49 6.16 6.07
N ARG A 86 12.53 6.79 6.65
CA ARG A 86 13.93 6.39 6.41
C ARG A 86 14.24 5.00 6.97
N ALA A 87 13.72 4.67 8.15
CA ALA A 87 13.88 3.35 8.75
C ALA A 87 13.17 2.27 7.91
N LEU A 88 11.94 2.53 7.47
CA LEU A 88 11.18 1.66 6.58
C LEU A 88 11.91 1.40 5.27
N GLN A 89 12.46 2.44 4.64
CA GLN A 89 13.18 2.27 3.38
C GLN A 89 14.46 1.44 3.56
N ARG A 90 15.19 1.64 4.66
CA ARG A 90 16.38 0.82 4.98
C ARG A 90 16.01 -0.63 5.23
N LEU A 91 14.95 -0.87 5.99
CA LEU A 91 14.41 -2.22 6.22
C LEU A 91 14.01 -2.88 4.90
N HIS A 92 13.29 -2.16 4.03
CA HIS A 92 12.87 -2.67 2.74
C HIS A 92 14.08 -3.11 1.89
N LEU A 93 15.09 -2.26 1.76
CA LEU A 93 16.29 -2.57 1.00
C LEU A 93 17.06 -3.77 1.58
N ALA A 94 17.19 -3.85 2.91
CA ALA A 94 17.82 -4.99 3.58
C ALA A 94 17.04 -6.30 3.33
N LEU A 95 15.71 -6.26 3.42
CA LEU A 95 14.85 -7.42 3.13
C LEU A 95 15.01 -7.89 1.69
N VAL A 96 14.97 -6.97 0.72
CA VAL A 96 15.11 -7.31 -0.71
C VAL A 96 16.49 -7.89 -1.02
N ALA A 97 17.56 -7.38 -0.40
CA ALA A 97 18.90 -7.95 -0.54
C ALA A 97 18.97 -9.42 -0.09
N GLU A 98 18.14 -9.81 0.86
CA GLU A 98 18.03 -11.18 1.39
C GLU A 98 16.91 -12.02 0.73
N GLY A 99 16.34 -11.53 -0.38
CA GLY A 99 15.29 -12.22 -1.14
C GLY A 99 13.92 -12.25 -0.45
N TRP A 100 13.63 -11.25 0.40
CA TRP A 100 12.31 -11.03 0.99
C TRP A 100 11.55 -9.93 0.25
N ALA A 101 10.23 -10.05 0.23
CA ALA A 101 9.32 -9.00 -0.22
C ALA A 101 8.67 -8.30 0.97
N MET A 102 8.42 -6.99 0.83
CA MET A 102 7.73 -6.17 1.81
C MET A 102 6.59 -5.39 1.14
N GLN A 103 5.44 -5.32 1.80
CA GLN A 103 4.31 -4.48 1.37
C GLN A 103 3.83 -3.63 2.55
N HIS A 104 3.64 -2.32 2.32
CA HIS A 104 2.94 -1.46 3.28
C HIS A 104 1.46 -1.86 3.38
N MET A 105 0.97 -1.96 4.62
CA MET A 105 -0.41 -2.32 4.96
C MET A 105 -1.02 -1.24 5.87
N ASN A 106 -0.98 0.00 5.40
CA ASN A 106 -1.37 1.16 6.21
C ASN A 106 -2.89 1.38 6.31
N GLN A 107 -3.74 0.51 5.74
CA GLN A 107 -5.18 0.76 5.70
C GLN A 107 -5.78 0.96 7.11
N ALA A 108 -5.34 0.20 8.10
CA ALA A 108 -5.82 0.37 9.48
C ALA A 108 -5.31 1.68 10.11
N VAL A 109 -4.08 2.09 9.78
CA VAL A 109 -3.49 3.36 10.24
C VAL A 109 -4.21 4.55 9.59
N GLU A 110 -4.46 4.49 8.28
CA GLU A 110 -5.22 5.50 7.53
C GLU A 110 -6.65 5.63 8.07
N MET A 111 -7.30 4.52 8.42
CA MET A 111 -8.63 4.56 9.03
C MET A 111 -8.60 5.16 10.44
N ALA A 112 -7.57 4.89 11.24
CA ALA A 112 -7.38 5.53 12.54
C ALA A 112 -7.19 7.05 12.40
N GLU A 113 -6.34 7.49 11.47
CA GLU A 113 -6.10 8.92 11.20
C GLU A 113 -7.35 9.62 10.68
N ARG A 114 -8.10 8.96 9.79
CA ARG A 114 -9.39 9.44 9.30
C ARG A 114 -10.40 9.59 10.43
N ASP A 115 -10.56 8.56 11.26
CA ASP A 115 -11.56 8.57 12.33
C ASP A 115 -11.23 9.67 13.36
N ALA A 116 -9.94 9.89 13.66
CA ALA A 116 -9.47 11.02 14.48
C ALA A 116 -9.73 12.39 13.82
N THR A 117 -9.42 12.54 12.53
CA THR A 117 -9.64 13.79 11.78
C THR A 117 -11.12 14.17 11.72
N LEU A 118 -12.00 13.18 11.59
CA LEU A 118 -13.45 13.38 11.52
C LEU A 118 -14.12 13.42 12.89
N GLY A 119 -13.39 13.20 13.99
CA GLY A 119 -13.95 13.11 15.34
C GLY A 119 -14.95 11.96 15.50
N THR A 120 -14.80 10.88 14.74
CA THR A 120 -15.69 9.70 14.81
C THR A 120 -15.15 8.65 15.78
N ALA A 121 -15.96 7.63 16.07
CA ALA A 121 -15.60 6.56 17.00
C ALA A 121 -14.27 5.87 16.62
N ASP A 122 -13.38 5.74 17.59
CA ASP A 122 -12.12 5.04 17.42
C ASP A 122 -12.35 3.52 17.32
N ARG A 123 -12.15 2.99 16.12
CA ARG A 123 -12.25 1.55 15.83
C ARG A 123 -10.90 0.90 15.51
N PHE A 124 -9.85 1.70 15.36
CA PHE A 124 -8.57 1.25 14.82
C PHE A 124 -7.38 1.72 15.66
N ASP A 125 -7.37 2.96 16.14
CA ASP A 125 -6.22 3.57 16.82
C ASP A 125 -5.95 2.91 18.17
N GLY A 126 -6.97 2.75 19.01
CA GLY A 126 -6.87 2.07 20.30
C GLY A 126 -6.35 0.64 20.18
N PRO A 127 -6.99 -0.23 19.37
CA PRO A 127 -6.50 -1.60 19.14
C PRO A 127 -5.08 -1.66 18.57
N LEU A 128 -4.73 -0.80 17.61
CA LEU A 128 -3.37 -0.75 17.04
C LEU A 128 -2.35 -0.32 18.09
N THR A 129 -2.67 0.71 18.88
CA THR A 129 -1.81 1.23 19.95
C THR A 129 -1.60 0.18 21.03
N GLN A 130 -2.66 -0.54 21.41
CA GLN A 130 -2.57 -1.64 22.37
C GLN A 130 -1.67 -2.78 21.83
N LEU A 131 -1.82 -3.16 20.56
CA LEU A 131 -1.02 -4.21 19.93
C LEU A 131 0.47 -3.82 19.85
N ALA A 132 0.76 -2.55 19.55
CA ALA A 132 2.12 -2.08 19.30
C ALA A 132 2.83 -1.52 20.54
N GLY A 133 2.11 -1.26 21.63
CA GLY A 133 2.63 -0.57 22.82
C GLY A 133 2.83 0.94 22.62
N GLY A 134 2.27 1.53 21.57
CA GLY A 134 2.39 2.94 21.23
C GLY A 134 1.74 3.29 19.89
N GLN A 135 1.67 4.58 19.54
CA GLN A 135 1.04 5.04 18.30
C GLN A 135 1.74 4.48 17.05
N VAL A 136 0.98 3.93 16.11
CA VAL A 136 1.51 3.26 14.92
C VAL A 136 1.55 4.23 13.73
N ILE A 137 2.75 4.59 13.27
CA ILE A 137 2.97 5.42 12.08
C ILE A 137 2.74 4.65 10.78
N ALA A 138 3.15 3.38 10.75
CA ALA A 138 3.02 2.54 9.56
C ALA A 138 2.93 1.07 9.94
N ALA A 139 2.24 0.31 9.11
CA ALA A 139 2.16 -1.14 9.19
C ALA A 139 2.69 -1.77 7.89
N LEU A 140 3.29 -2.94 8.01
CA LEU A 140 3.85 -3.68 6.87
C LEU A 140 3.64 -5.17 7.05
N ARG A 141 3.63 -5.89 5.94
CA ARG A 141 3.81 -7.34 5.90
C ARG A 141 5.06 -7.71 5.11
N MET A 142 5.62 -8.86 5.43
CA MET A 142 6.76 -9.42 4.70
C MET A 142 6.63 -10.93 4.50
N GLY A 143 7.31 -11.42 3.47
CA GLY A 143 7.30 -12.84 3.12
C GLY A 143 8.22 -13.17 1.96
N ARG A 144 8.20 -14.44 1.53
CA ARG A 144 8.91 -14.87 0.32
C ARG A 144 8.04 -14.63 -0.90
N PRO A 145 8.54 -13.96 -1.95
CA PRO A 145 7.77 -13.79 -3.17
C PRO A 145 7.54 -15.14 -3.85
N SER A 146 6.31 -15.38 -4.29
CA SER A 146 5.91 -16.57 -5.06
C SER A 146 5.79 -16.31 -6.56
N GLY A 147 6.08 -15.10 -7.01
CA GLY A 147 5.94 -14.64 -8.39
C GLY A 147 6.77 -13.39 -8.67
N ARG A 148 6.74 -12.94 -9.93
CA ARG A 148 7.47 -11.76 -10.38
C ARG A 148 6.68 -10.49 -10.10
N ALA A 149 7.33 -9.48 -9.52
CA ALA A 149 6.81 -8.12 -9.47
C ALA A 149 7.29 -7.34 -10.71
N VAL A 150 6.38 -6.60 -11.34
CA VAL A 150 6.71 -5.67 -12.43
C VAL A 150 7.07 -4.32 -11.82
N ALA A 151 8.03 -3.62 -12.43
CA ALA A 151 8.38 -2.27 -12.01
C ALA A 151 7.20 -1.33 -12.30
N SER A 152 6.71 -0.66 -11.27
CA SER A 152 5.68 0.38 -11.45
C SER A 152 6.26 1.63 -12.12
N PRO A 153 5.46 2.39 -12.88
CA PRO A 153 5.91 3.60 -13.56
C PRO A 153 6.45 4.63 -12.56
N ARG A 154 7.40 5.45 -13.02
CA ARG A 154 7.95 6.57 -12.27
C ARG A 154 8.00 7.79 -13.17
N ARG A 155 7.68 8.95 -12.59
CA ARG A 155 7.85 10.24 -13.24
C ARG A 155 9.33 10.45 -13.62
N PRO A 156 9.59 11.09 -14.77
CA PRO A 156 10.96 11.39 -15.17
C PRO A 156 11.62 12.33 -14.18
N LEU A 157 12.96 12.25 -14.09
CA LEU A 157 13.75 13.02 -13.15
C LEU A 157 13.53 14.54 -13.29
N ALA A 158 13.38 15.02 -14.52
CA ALA A 158 13.14 16.43 -14.83
C ALA A 158 11.84 16.99 -14.20
N ASP A 159 10.86 16.13 -13.92
CA ASP A 159 9.61 16.58 -13.31
C ASP A 159 9.72 16.74 -11.79
N VAL A 160 10.72 16.13 -11.15
CA VAL A 160 10.84 16.05 -9.68
C VAL A 160 12.02 16.86 -9.13
N LEU A 161 13.05 17.11 -9.95
CA LEU A 161 14.12 18.03 -9.60
C LEU A 161 13.64 19.47 -9.83
N ARG A 162 13.87 20.33 -8.84
CA ARG A 162 13.70 21.78 -8.92
C ARG A 162 15.00 22.46 -8.58
#